data_AF-A0A6P0YD28-F1
#
_entry.id   AF-A0A6P0YD28-F1
#
_cell.length_a   1.000
_cell.length_b   1.000
_cell.length_c   1.000
_cell.angle_alpha   90.00
_cell.angle_beta   90.00
_cell.angle_gamma   90.00
#
_symmetry.space_group_name_H-M   'P 1'
#
loop_
_entity.id
_entity.type
_entity.pdbx_description
1 polymer ?
#
loop_
_entity_poly.entity_id
_entity_poly.type
_entity_poly.pdbx_seq_one_letter_code
_entity_poly.pdbx_strand_id
1 'polypeptide(L)'
;MLNQPSFNPAYLIETLEPDTVFFISERESVCLQDPLYYRLVQLIDGKRNVDEIIDILQLEIIQYQELTPENPNFFQDILNFSIKIQQALFQLNKQGYLLENNELLPSNLAIFCHHIQISQSQAYNQLQSTKVTVKTLGSVTDKDFISLLKSFQIQVADSGDLTIILTDDYLHPNLDEFNKQTLASQTPWMLIKPLGTIAWIGPLFQPDQTGCWDCFAQRWRDNRPIEEFINRKKEEAKLLTSPLGFSQATIQTTLTIAATEIFKWIIQKGNPRLAGNLITYDHLTLQTQNHILVKRPQCPSCGKVFNKQPLPVVLGHRKKSFTADGGHRFFSPEETLRKYQYHISPITGVVRELAKIPSQGLLHTYVARHHFRNVFDDLDGLRKNLGGKSSGKGRTDIQARASGFCEAIERYSGVFQGDEIREQGSYEKLVEKAIHPNQCMIFSEEQYQNRKEWNVECKGWFQKVPEPFDETRVIDWTQK
;
A
#
# COMPACT_ATOMS: atom_id res chain seq x y z
N MET A 1 10.15 22.53 30.34
CA MET A 1 11.52 23.08 30.33
C MET A 1 12.42 21.90 30.64
N LEU A 2 13.58 21.78 29.97
CA LEU A 2 14.50 20.68 30.29
C LEU A 2 14.99 20.86 31.73
N ASN A 3 15.01 19.80 32.53
CA ASN A 3 15.63 19.83 33.85
C ASN A 3 17.10 19.45 33.72
N GLN A 4 17.36 18.28 33.11
CA GLN A 4 18.68 17.74 32.87
C GLN A 4 18.89 17.54 31.36
N PRO A 5 19.40 18.56 30.63
CA PRO A 5 19.56 18.47 29.19
C PRO A 5 20.62 17.45 28.80
N SER A 6 20.29 16.61 27.83
CA SER A 6 21.23 15.70 27.15
C SER A 6 21.15 15.90 25.65
N PHE A 7 22.22 15.53 24.95
CA PHE A 7 22.21 15.57 23.49
C PHE A 7 21.32 14.49 22.92
N ASN A 8 20.58 14.86 21.88
CA ASN A 8 19.84 13.88 21.10
C ASN A 8 20.85 12.92 20.42
N PRO A 9 20.76 11.60 20.66
CA PRO A 9 21.69 10.62 20.08
C PRO A 9 21.65 10.58 18.54
N ALA A 10 20.68 11.25 17.89
CA ALA A 10 20.61 11.40 16.43
C ALA A 10 21.71 12.28 15.84
N TYR A 11 22.42 13.05 16.67
CA TYR A 11 23.48 13.94 16.21
C TYR A 11 24.83 13.57 16.81
N LEU A 12 25.82 13.49 15.94
CA LEU A 12 27.20 13.73 16.30
C LEU A 12 27.40 15.24 16.43
N ILE A 13 28.08 15.66 17.49
CA ILE A 13 28.30 17.09 17.77
C ILE A 13 29.80 17.35 17.72
N GLU A 14 30.18 18.29 16.88
CA GLU A 14 31.56 18.70 16.68
C GLU A 14 31.67 20.21 16.82
N THR A 15 32.75 20.69 17.42
CA THR A 15 32.99 22.12 17.63
C THR A 15 34.29 22.56 16.98
N LEU A 16 34.30 23.71 16.32
CA LEU A 16 35.51 24.36 15.82
C LEU A 16 35.66 25.72 16.50
N GLU A 17 36.85 25.97 17.03
CA GLU A 17 37.19 27.28 17.57
C GLU A 17 37.10 28.37 16.47
N PRO A 18 36.69 29.60 16.84
CA PRO A 18 36.37 30.03 18.22
C PRO A 18 34.89 29.84 18.63
N ASP A 19 33.97 29.62 17.69
CA ASP A 19 32.54 29.87 17.93
C ASP A 19 31.58 28.96 17.13
N THR A 20 32.07 27.93 16.47
CA THR A 20 31.29 27.15 15.51
C THR A 20 30.93 25.77 16.07
N VAL A 21 29.65 25.40 15.97
CA VAL A 21 29.11 24.09 16.37
C VAL A 21 28.42 23.42 15.18
N PHE A 22 28.71 22.13 14.98
CA PHE A 22 28.05 21.29 14.00
C PHE A 22 27.20 20.22 14.69
N PHE A 23 25.96 20.08 14.23
CA PHE A 23 25.09 18.95 14.52
C PHE A 23 25.01 18.11 13.24
N ILE A 24 25.54 16.89 13.28
CA ILE A 24 25.71 16.03 12.10
C ILE A 24 24.90 14.76 12.31
N SER A 25 24.00 14.45 11.39
CA SER A 25 23.26 13.19 11.35
C SER A 25 23.36 12.55 9.97
N GLU A 26 22.83 11.33 9.82
CA GLU A 26 22.76 10.67 8.51
C GLU A 26 21.89 11.45 7.50
N ARG A 27 20.90 12.23 7.97
CA ARG A 27 19.88 12.85 7.11
C ARG A 27 20.04 14.35 6.94
N GLU A 28 20.82 15.00 7.79
CA GLU A 28 21.03 16.45 7.77
C GLU A 28 22.28 16.84 8.56
N SER A 29 22.84 17.99 8.20
CA SER A 29 23.91 18.66 8.94
C SER A 29 23.54 20.12 9.14
N VAL A 30 23.73 20.61 10.37
CA VAL A 30 23.44 22.01 10.74
C VAL A 30 24.69 22.62 11.36
N CYS A 31 24.97 23.88 11.01
CA CYS A 31 26.06 24.67 11.55
C CYS A 31 25.48 25.88 12.29
N LEU A 32 25.91 26.09 13.53
CA LEU A 32 25.62 27.28 14.33
C LEU A 32 26.93 28.01 14.59
N GLN A 33 27.00 29.29 14.21
CA GLN A 33 28.14 30.17 14.48
C GLN A 33 27.74 31.18 15.54
N ASP A 34 28.02 30.85 16.81
CA ASP A 34 27.75 31.71 17.97
C ASP A 34 28.62 31.25 19.14
N PRO A 35 29.41 32.15 19.77
CA PRO A 35 30.22 31.82 20.94
C PRO A 35 29.41 31.23 22.10
N LEU A 36 28.15 31.66 22.26
CA LEU A 36 27.25 31.12 23.29
C LEU A 36 26.92 29.66 23.01
N TYR A 37 26.54 29.31 21.77
CA TYR A 37 26.25 27.92 21.42
C TYR A 37 27.51 27.05 21.57
N TYR A 38 28.68 27.55 21.15
CA TYR A 38 29.97 26.88 21.30
C TYR A 38 30.27 26.52 22.76
N ARG A 39 30.12 27.47 23.70
CA ARG A 39 30.33 27.19 25.13
C ARG A 39 29.23 26.31 25.71
N LEU A 40 27.98 26.56 25.34
CA LEU A 40 26.84 25.82 25.86
C LEU A 40 26.95 24.32 25.57
N VAL A 41 27.31 23.92 24.34
CA VAL A 41 27.43 22.50 23.99
C VAL A 41 28.59 21.79 24.71
N GLN A 42 29.61 22.51 25.15
CA GLN A 42 30.72 21.91 25.92
C GLN A 42 30.32 21.57 27.36
N LEU A 43 29.26 22.19 27.88
CA LEU A 43 28.78 21.98 29.26
C LEU A 43 27.68 20.93 29.38
N ILE A 44 27.01 20.61 28.27
CA ILE A 44 25.92 19.64 28.21
C ILE A 44 26.52 18.23 28.16
N ASP A 45 26.34 17.48 29.24
CA ASP A 45 26.84 16.11 29.39
C ASP A 45 25.77 15.13 29.90
N GLY A 46 24.52 15.58 30.01
CA GLY A 46 23.42 14.81 30.60
C GLY A 46 23.48 14.66 32.11
N LYS A 47 24.50 15.22 32.79
CA LYS A 47 24.65 15.14 34.25
C LYS A 47 24.27 16.44 34.93
N ARG A 48 24.55 17.58 34.31
CA ARG A 48 24.19 18.89 34.86
C ARG A 48 22.73 19.24 34.59
N ASN A 49 22.10 19.91 35.54
CA ASN A 49 20.80 20.53 35.33
C ASN A 49 20.94 21.92 34.67
N VAL A 50 19.82 22.51 34.24
CA VAL A 50 19.83 23.81 33.55
C VAL A 50 20.38 24.94 34.43
N ASP A 51 20.06 24.95 35.72
CA ASP A 51 20.51 26.01 36.64
C ASP A 51 22.04 25.93 36.83
N GLU A 52 22.59 24.74 37.00
CA GLU A 52 24.04 24.50 37.08
C GLU A 52 24.78 24.98 35.81
N ILE A 53 24.19 24.75 34.63
CA ILE A 53 24.78 25.23 33.36
C ILE A 53 24.77 26.75 33.30
N ILE A 54 23.67 27.39 33.73
CA ILE A 54 23.55 28.86 33.77
C ILE A 54 24.58 29.45 34.72
N ASP A 55 24.71 28.89 35.93
CA ASP A 55 25.65 29.35 36.95
C ASP A 55 27.10 29.30 36.46
N ILE A 56 27.50 28.20 35.79
CA ILE A 56 28.85 28.08 35.20
C ILE A 56 29.11 29.16 34.15
N LEU A 57 28.18 29.35 33.21
CA LEU A 57 28.35 30.35 32.14
C LEU A 57 28.33 31.80 32.67
N GLN A 58 27.53 32.08 33.70
CA GLN A 58 27.55 33.38 34.37
C GLN A 58 28.91 33.66 35.02
N LEU A 59 29.47 32.68 35.74
CA LEU A 59 30.78 32.81 36.37
C LEU A 59 31.89 33.07 35.33
N GLU A 60 31.84 32.39 34.19
CA GLU A 60 32.77 32.63 33.08
C GLU A 60 32.68 34.05 32.55
N ILE A 61 31.46 34.58 32.33
CA ILE A 61 31.29 35.95 31.84
C ILE A 61 31.77 37.00 32.84
N ILE A 62 31.50 36.80 34.13
CA ILE A 62 31.95 37.72 35.19
C ILE A 62 33.48 37.83 35.17
N GLN A 63 34.17 36.71 34.96
CA GLN A 63 35.63 36.67 34.88
C GLN A 63 36.18 37.26 33.57
N TYR A 64 35.54 36.99 32.43
CA TYR A 64 36.03 37.44 31.12
C TYR A 64 35.76 38.92 30.81
N GLN A 65 34.65 39.48 31.31
CA GLN A 65 34.26 40.87 31.04
C GLN A 65 34.64 41.85 32.16
N GLU A 66 35.38 41.39 33.19
CA GLU A 66 35.72 42.16 34.40
C GLU A 66 34.48 42.86 35.00
N LEU A 67 33.33 42.20 34.94
CA LEU A 67 32.08 42.75 35.47
C LEU A 67 32.18 42.80 36.99
N THR A 68 32.38 43.99 37.55
CA THR A 68 32.41 44.21 38.99
C THR A 68 31.02 44.56 39.54
N PRO A 69 30.72 44.23 40.81
CA PRO A 69 29.48 44.67 41.47
C PRO A 69 29.30 46.19 41.53
N GLU A 70 30.37 46.93 41.25
CA GLU A 70 30.42 48.39 41.21
C GLU A 70 29.85 48.96 39.90
N ASN A 71 29.70 48.13 38.86
CA ASN A 71 29.05 48.52 37.61
C ASN A 71 27.53 48.67 37.82
N PRO A 72 26.92 49.84 37.54
CA PRO A 72 25.51 50.09 37.77
C PRO A 72 24.56 49.13 37.00
N ASN A 73 25.03 48.52 35.91
CA ASN A 73 24.25 47.57 35.12
C ASN A 73 24.56 46.10 35.43
N PHE A 74 25.47 45.80 36.38
CA PHE A 74 25.96 44.44 36.68
C PHE A 74 24.83 43.40 36.79
N PHE A 75 23.83 43.67 37.64
CA PHE A 75 22.70 42.76 37.85
C PHE A 75 21.84 42.60 36.60
N GLN A 76 21.65 43.67 35.82
CA GLN A 76 20.84 43.63 34.60
C GLN A 76 21.55 42.85 33.49
N ASP A 77 22.86 42.99 33.36
CA ASP A 77 23.67 42.29 32.36
C ASP A 77 23.71 40.78 32.63
N ILE A 78 23.89 40.38 33.90
CA ILE A 78 23.82 38.97 34.31
C ILE A 78 22.42 38.39 34.03
N LEU A 79 21.36 39.11 34.40
CA LEU A 79 19.99 38.66 34.14
C LEU A 79 19.71 38.49 32.64
N ASN A 80 20.12 39.48 31.84
CA ASN A 80 19.98 39.42 30.38
C ASN A 80 20.73 38.23 29.78
N PHE A 81 21.92 37.91 30.32
CA PHE A 81 22.70 36.77 29.85
C PHE A 81 22.04 35.43 30.22
N SER A 82 21.50 35.27 31.43
CA SER A 82 20.71 34.09 31.80
C SER A 82 19.52 33.88 30.88
N ILE A 83 18.82 34.96 30.54
CA ILE A 83 17.68 34.91 29.61
C ILE A 83 18.16 34.41 28.24
N LYS A 84 19.32 34.88 27.75
CA LYS A 84 19.91 34.40 26.49
C LYS A 84 20.28 32.91 26.55
N ILE A 85 20.89 32.44 27.64
CA ILE A 85 21.22 31.01 27.83
C ILE A 85 19.94 30.16 27.80
N GLN A 86 18.91 30.57 28.55
CA GLN A 86 17.63 29.86 28.57
C GLN A 86 16.95 29.86 27.20
N GLN A 87 17.01 30.98 26.47
CA GLN A 87 16.51 31.04 25.10
C GLN A 87 17.29 30.10 24.17
N ALA A 88 18.62 30.05 24.26
CA ALA A 88 19.46 29.15 23.47
C ALA A 88 19.13 27.67 23.75
N LEU A 89 19.07 27.27 25.03
CA LEU A 89 18.64 25.93 25.43
C LEU A 89 17.24 25.58 24.93
N PHE A 90 16.31 26.54 25.02
CA PHE A 90 14.96 26.37 24.50
C PHE A 90 14.94 26.19 22.99
N GLN A 91 15.72 26.96 22.23
CA GLN A 91 15.81 26.79 20.77
C GLN A 91 16.41 25.43 20.40
N LEU A 92 17.50 25.02 21.05
CA LEU A 92 18.11 23.71 20.78
C LEU A 92 17.15 22.55 21.09
N ASN A 93 16.40 22.64 22.19
CA ASN A 93 15.36 21.66 22.52
C ASN A 93 14.21 21.69 21.50
N LYS A 94 13.73 22.89 21.13
CA LYS A 94 12.66 23.05 20.14
C LYS A 94 13.05 22.52 18.76
N GLN A 95 14.31 22.65 18.39
CA GLN A 95 14.87 22.11 17.15
C GLN A 95 15.23 20.62 17.26
N GLY A 96 15.13 20.03 18.46
CA GLY A 96 15.35 18.60 18.68
C GLY A 96 16.81 18.19 18.85
N TYR A 97 17.75 19.12 19.05
CA TYR A 97 19.15 18.82 19.33
C TYR A 97 19.39 18.40 20.78
N LEU A 98 18.56 18.90 21.69
CA LEU A 98 18.57 18.55 23.10
C LEU A 98 17.29 17.82 23.48
N LEU A 99 17.44 16.89 24.42
CA LEU A 99 16.36 16.12 25.02
C LEU A 99 16.50 16.16 26.55
N GLU A 100 15.45 15.74 27.24
CA GLU A 100 15.54 15.45 28.67
C GLU A 100 16.30 14.14 28.86
N ASN A 101 17.21 14.08 29.85
CA ASN A 101 17.95 12.86 30.15
C ASN A 101 17.08 11.80 30.84
N ASN A 102 16.19 11.19 30.06
CA ASN A 102 15.39 10.05 30.46
C ASN A 102 15.70 8.92 29.47
N GLU A 103 16.51 7.93 29.88
CA GLU A 103 16.86 6.75 29.07
C GLU A 103 15.63 5.84 28.85
N LEU A 104 14.63 6.31 28.10
CA LEU A 104 13.37 5.59 27.86
C LEU A 104 13.53 4.53 26.78
N LEU A 105 14.37 4.80 25.77
CA LEU A 105 14.59 3.92 24.63
C LEU A 105 16.10 3.75 24.38
N PRO A 106 16.54 2.58 23.90
CA PRO A 106 17.90 2.40 23.38
C PRO A 106 18.23 3.44 22.31
N SER A 107 19.48 3.92 22.27
CA SER A 107 19.90 5.03 21.40
C SER A 107 19.55 4.80 19.93
N ASN A 108 19.72 3.59 19.40
CA ASN A 108 19.36 3.26 18.02
C ASN A 108 17.86 3.47 17.72
N LEU A 109 16.95 3.14 18.64
CA LEU A 109 15.52 3.37 18.47
C LEU A 109 15.14 4.84 18.69
N ALA A 110 15.82 5.51 19.62
CA ALA A 110 15.66 6.96 19.82
C ALA A 110 16.00 7.76 18.56
N ILE A 111 17.11 7.41 17.89
CA ILE A 111 17.52 7.99 16.60
C ILE A 111 16.45 7.75 15.53
N PHE A 112 15.91 6.53 15.48
CA PHE A 112 14.84 6.21 14.53
C PHE A 112 13.59 7.06 14.77
N CYS A 113 13.18 7.21 16.05
CA CYS A 113 12.04 8.05 16.44
C CYS A 113 12.24 9.51 16.04
N HIS A 114 13.45 10.04 16.21
CA HIS A 114 13.81 11.39 15.77
C HIS A 114 13.56 11.60 14.28
N HIS A 115 14.05 10.69 13.43
CA HIS A 115 13.91 10.82 11.97
C HIS A 115 12.49 10.66 11.44
N ILE A 116 11.60 10.01 12.19
CA ILE A 116 10.16 9.96 11.88
C ILE A 116 9.35 11.05 12.61
N GLN A 117 10.04 11.98 13.28
CA GLN A 117 9.46 13.13 13.98
C GLN A 117 8.50 12.74 15.13
N ILE A 118 8.86 11.70 15.89
CA ILE A 118 8.14 11.26 17.10
C ILE A 118 9.05 11.40 18.32
N SER A 119 8.54 12.02 19.39
CA SER A 119 9.30 12.16 20.64
C SER A 119 9.52 10.80 21.32
N GLN A 120 10.65 10.64 22.01
CA GLN A 120 10.97 9.37 22.69
C GLN A 120 9.92 8.98 23.73
N SER A 121 9.41 9.95 24.49
CA SER A 121 8.36 9.72 25.49
C SER A 121 7.06 9.24 24.87
N GLN A 122 6.66 9.85 23.74
CA GLN A 122 5.51 9.40 22.97
C GLN A 122 5.71 7.99 22.40
N ALA A 123 6.87 7.69 21.82
CA ALA A 123 7.17 6.37 21.29
C ALA A 123 7.15 5.30 22.39
N TYR A 124 7.82 5.56 23.52
CA TYR A 124 7.86 4.69 24.68
C TYR A 124 6.45 4.38 25.21
N ASN A 125 5.64 5.41 25.46
CA ASN A 125 4.27 5.24 25.94
C ASN A 125 3.42 4.39 25.00
N GLN A 126 3.60 4.54 23.69
CA GLN A 126 2.87 3.75 22.70
C GLN A 126 3.35 2.29 22.66
N LEU A 127 4.65 2.04 22.76
CA LEU A 127 5.22 0.69 22.84
C LEU A 127 4.79 -0.05 24.10
N GLN A 128 4.67 0.65 25.24
CA GLN A 128 4.21 0.04 26.49
C GLN A 128 2.70 -0.20 26.55
N SER A 129 1.91 0.56 25.81
CA SER A 129 0.44 0.45 25.82
C SER A 129 -0.13 -0.44 24.71
N THR A 130 0.65 -0.74 23.67
CA THR A 130 0.17 -1.45 22.48
C THR A 130 0.73 -2.87 22.45
N LYS A 131 -0.16 -3.86 22.36
CA LYS A 131 0.22 -5.28 22.27
C LYS A 131 0.06 -5.80 20.85
N VAL A 132 1.01 -6.63 20.43
CA VAL A 132 0.98 -7.30 19.12
C VAL A 132 0.80 -8.80 19.32
N THR A 133 -0.12 -9.40 18.56
CA THR A 133 -0.28 -10.85 18.50
C THR A 133 0.36 -11.37 17.23
N VAL A 134 1.12 -12.46 17.32
CA VAL A 134 1.72 -13.15 16.17
C VAL A 134 1.08 -14.51 16.04
N LYS A 135 0.61 -14.86 14.83
CA LYS A 135 0.15 -16.21 14.50
C LYS A 135 0.79 -16.66 13.19
N THR A 136 0.84 -17.96 12.98
CA THR A 136 1.36 -18.56 11.75
C THR A 136 0.30 -19.40 11.05
N LEU A 137 0.39 -19.46 9.72
CA LEU A 137 -0.41 -20.33 8.86
C LEU A 137 0.49 -20.97 7.81
N GLY A 138 0.38 -22.28 7.62
CA GLY A 138 1.27 -23.03 6.72
C GLY A 138 2.60 -23.39 7.39
N SER A 139 3.69 -23.34 6.62
CA SER A 139 5.00 -23.86 7.02
C SER A 139 5.91 -22.87 7.78
N VAL A 140 5.41 -21.68 8.10
CA VAL A 140 6.20 -20.60 8.71
C VAL A 140 6.22 -20.70 10.25
N THR A 141 7.37 -20.36 10.85
CA THR A 141 7.55 -20.27 12.31
C THR A 141 7.54 -18.81 12.79
N ASP A 142 7.17 -18.59 14.05
CA ASP A 142 7.04 -17.26 14.67
C ASP A 142 8.19 -16.89 15.62
N LYS A 143 8.93 -17.86 16.15
CA LYS A 143 9.94 -17.66 17.21
C LYS A 143 10.92 -16.52 16.90
N ASP A 144 11.51 -16.54 15.71
CA ASP A 144 12.49 -15.54 15.30
C ASP A 144 11.85 -14.16 15.17
N PHE A 145 10.63 -14.11 14.65
CA PHE A 145 9.89 -12.86 14.51
C PHE A 145 9.50 -12.27 15.86
N ILE A 146 9.08 -13.09 16.82
CA ILE A 146 8.76 -12.66 18.19
C ILE A 146 10.03 -12.10 18.87
N SER A 147 11.17 -12.77 18.71
CA SER A 147 12.46 -12.28 19.23
C SER A 147 12.81 -10.91 18.63
N LEU A 148 12.60 -10.76 17.32
CA LEU A 148 12.83 -9.51 16.61
C LEU A 148 11.90 -8.40 17.07
N LEU A 149 10.59 -8.65 17.22
CA LEU A 149 9.66 -7.65 17.76
C LEU A 149 10.10 -7.18 19.16
N LYS A 150 10.55 -8.10 20.02
CA LYS A 150 11.06 -7.75 21.35
C LYS A 150 12.33 -6.89 21.30
N SER A 151 13.21 -7.06 20.32
CA SER A 151 14.40 -6.19 20.17
C SER A 151 14.02 -4.75 19.79
N PHE A 152 12.86 -4.54 19.17
CA PHE A 152 12.23 -3.23 18.95
C PHE A 152 11.42 -2.71 20.16
N GLN A 153 11.52 -3.36 21.33
CA GLN A 153 10.74 -3.03 22.54
C GLN A 153 9.22 -3.19 22.35
N ILE A 154 8.78 -4.02 21.39
CA ILE A 154 7.36 -4.27 21.13
C ILE A 154 6.84 -5.37 22.06
N GLN A 155 5.71 -5.13 22.71
CA GLN A 155 5.04 -6.12 23.55
C GLN A 155 4.30 -7.15 22.69
N VAL A 156 4.68 -8.43 22.84
CA VAL A 156 4.00 -9.55 22.17
C VAL A 156 3.13 -10.30 23.18
N ALA A 157 1.86 -10.52 22.85
CA ALA A 157 0.89 -11.22 23.69
C ALA A 157 -0.10 -12.06 22.87
N ASP A 158 -0.78 -13.01 23.51
CA ASP A 158 -1.76 -13.91 22.85
C ASP A 158 -2.97 -13.16 22.27
N SER A 159 -3.29 -12.00 22.84
CA SER A 159 -4.30 -11.06 22.36
C SER A 159 -3.76 -9.64 22.44
N GLY A 160 -3.90 -8.88 21.35
CA GLY A 160 -3.35 -7.54 21.23
C GLY A 160 -4.13 -6.66 20.25
N ASP A 161 -3.70 -5.41 20.16
CA ASP A 161 -4.32 -4.36 19.34
C ASP A 161 -4.07 -4.55 17.84
N LEU A 162 -3.00 -5.27 17.48
CA LEU A 162 -2.65 -5.63 16.11
C LEU A 162 -2.31 -7.11 16.03
N THR A 163 -2.92 -7.82 15.09
CA THR A 163 -2.54 -9.21 14.80
C THR A 163 -1.68 -9.32 13.54
N ILE A 164 -0.56 -10.02 13.63
CA ILE A 164 0.33 -10.32 12.50
C ILE A 164 0.19 -11.80 12.14
N ILE A 165 -0.10 -12.07 10.89
CA ILE A 165 -0.18 -13.42 10.35
C ILE A 165 1.01 -13.68 9.43
N LEU A 166 1.90 -14.58 9.85
CA LEU A 166 2.96 -15.09 9.00
C LEU A 166 2.41 -16.27 8.19
N THR A 167 2.55 -16.25 6.87
CA THR A 167 2.07 -17.33 6.02
C THR A 167 2.97 -17.60 4.82
N ASP A 168 2.86 -18.77 4.23
CA ASP A 168 3.55 -19.14 3.00
C ASP A 168 2.72 -18.86 1.73
N ASP A 169 1.40 -18.68 1.84
CA ASP A 169 0.52 -18.27 0.74
C ASP A 169 -0.67 -17.43 1.24
N TYR A 170 -0.96 -16.32 0.56
CA TYR A 170 -2.05 -15.40 0.93
C TYR A 170 -3.45 -15.92 0.59
N LEU A 171 -3.58 -17.10 -0.02
CA LEU A 171 -4.84 -17.83 -0.19
C LEU A 171 -4.99 -19.01 0.78
N HIS A 172 -4.17 -19.07 1.85
CA HIS A 172 -4.31 -20.10 2.88
C HIS A 172 -5.78 -20.18 3.37
N PRO A 173 -6.40 -21.37 3.44
CA PRO A 173 -7.85 -21.53 3.63
C PRO A 173 -8.38 -20.89 4.92
N ASN A 174 -7.60 -20.95 6.01
CA ASN A 174 -7.98 -20.39 7.30
C ASN A 174 -8.05 -18.84 7.31
N LEU A 175 -7.58 -18.16 6.26
CA LEU A 175 -7.65 -16.69 6.19
C LEU A 175 -9.07 -16.17 5.98
N ASP A 176 -9.97 -16.94 5.36
CA ASP A 176 -11.38 -16.55 5.21
C ASP A 176 -12.05 -16.42 6.58
N GLU A 177 -11.94 -17.45 7.41
CA GLU A 177 -12.50 -17.44 8.75
C GLU A 177 -11.86 -16.35 9.63
N PHE A 178 -10.53 -16.21 9.56
CA PHE A 178 -9.84 -15.16 10.29
C PHE A 178 -10.26 -13.74 9.86
N ASN A 179 -10.48 -13.52 8.56
CA ASN A 179 -11.00 -12.27 8.04
C ASN A 179 -12.40 -11.96 8.58
N LYS A 180 -13.30 -12.96 8.63
CA LYS A 180 -14.64 -12.80 9.22
C LYS A 180 -14.58 -12.43 10.70
N GLN A 181 -13.71 -13.09 11.47
CA GLN A 181 -13.52 -12.79 12.89
C GLN A 181 -13.01 -11.36 13.11
N THR A 182 -11.99 -10.93 12.36
CA THR A 182 -11.39 -9.59 12.49
C THR A 182 -12.32 -8.46 12.03
N LEU A 183 -13.15 -8.71 11.01
CA LEU A 183 -14.22 -7.77 10.62
C LEU A 183 -15.26 -7.61 11.74
N ALA A 184 -15.63 -8.69 12.43
CA ALA A 184 -16.57 -8.65 13.54
C ALA A 184 -15.98 -7.98 14.80
N SER A 185 -14.71 -8.25 15.11
CA SER A 185 -14.03 -7.68 16.29
C SER A 185 -13.45 -6.29 16.05
N GLN A 186 -13.46 -5.79 14.80
CA GLN A 186 -12.87 -4.51 14.39
C GLN A 186 -11.36 -4.41 14.70
N THR A 187 -10.67 -5.56 14.74
CA THR A 187 -9.25 -5.62 15.06
C THR A 187 -8.41 -5.50 13.78
N PRO A 188 -7.46 -4.54 13.69
CA PRO A 188 -6.55 -4.47 12.56
C PRO A 188 -5.58 -5.65 12.56
N TRP A 189 -5.17 -6.05 11.36
CA TRP A 189 -4.24 -7.16 11.20
C TRP A 189 -3.42 -7.03 9.92
N MET A 190 -2.29 -7.72 9.85
CA MET A 190 -1.34 -7.62 8.74
C MET A 190 -0.85 -9.01 8.31
N LEU A 191 -0.70 -9.21 7.00
CA LEU A 191 -0.07 -10.41 6.45
C LEU A 191 1.42 -10.19 6.16
N ILE A 192 2.20 -11.26 6.30
CA ILE A 192 3.61 -11.31 5.90
C ILE A 192 3.88 -12.69 5.27
N LYS A 193 4.48 -12.70 4.07
CA LYS A 193 5.03 -13.90 3.43
C LYS A 193 6.54 -13.82 3.42
N PRO A 194 7.24 -14.40 4.41
CA PRO A 194 8.70 -14.37 4.48
C PRO A 194 9.37 -15.43 3.59
N LEU A 195 8.63 -16.42 3.11
CA LEU A 195 9.14 -17.50 2.27
C LEU A 195 9.08 -17.15 0.78
N GLY A 196 10.01 -17.74 0.01
CA GLY A 196 10.15 -17.55 -1.44
C GLY A 196 11.14 -16.43 -1.81
N THR A 197 11.48 -16.36 -3.09
CA THR A 197 12.41 -15.35 -3.63
C THR A 197 11.81 -13.95 -3.65
N ILE A 198 10.48 -13.84 -3.61
CA ILE A 198 9.74 -12.59 -3.49
C ILE A 198 9.00 -12.60 -2.15
N ALA A 199 9.46 -11.73 -1.25
CA ALA A 199 8.88 -11.49 0.05
C ALA A 199 7.69 -10.53 -0.04
N TRP A 200 6.66 -10.76 0.77
CA TRP A 200 5.44 -9.95 0.78
C TRP A 200 5.22 -9.38 2.18
N ILE A 201 5.09 -8.07 2.27
CA ILE A 201 4.94 -7.32 3.52
C ILE A 201 3.67 -6.49 3.43
N GLY A 202 2.68 -6.81 4.26
CA GLY A 202 1.35 -6.24 4.19
C GLY A 202 0.43 -7.05 3.25
N PRO A 203 -0.77 -6.57 2.94
CA PRO A 203 -1.29 -5.29 3.40
C PRO A 203 -1.63 -5.34 4.89
N LEU A 204 -1.60 -4.16 5.51
CA LEU A 204 -2.26 -3.93 6.78
C LEU A 204 -3.75 -3.73 6.49
N PHE A 205 -4.57 -4.65 6.96
CA PHE A 205 -6.01 -4.59 6.91
C PHE A 205 -6.54 -3.81 8.12
N GLN A 206 -7.27 -2.73 7.84
CA GLN A 206 -7.97 -1.96 8.86
C GLN A 206 -9.47 -2.04 8.53
N PRO A 207 -10.27 -2.75 9.36
CA PRO A 207 -11.72 -2.83 9.19
C PRO A 207 -12.35 -1.45 8.94
N ASP A 208 -13.34 -1.42 8.06
CA ASP A 208 -14.02 -0.22 7.55
C ASP A 208 -13.18 0.81 6.78
N GLN A 209 -11.85 0.84 6.91
CA GLN A 209 -10.97 1.79 6.22
C GLN A 209 -10.38 1.22 4.93
N THR A 210 -9.83 0.00 4.97
CA THR A 210 -9.17 -0.64 3.81
C THR A 210 -10.09 -1.69 3.15
N GLY A 211 -9.61 -2.31 2.06
CA GLY A 211 -10.17 -3.59 1.63
C GLY A 211 -9.91 -4.67 2.68
N CYS A 212 -10.77 -5.70 2.75
CA CYS A 212 -10.55 -6.87 3.59
C CYS A 212 -9.79 -7.97 2.82
N TRP A 213 -9.52 -9.12 3.44
CA TRP A 213 -8.85 -10.22 2.75
C TRP A 213 -9.62 -10.71 1.52
N ASP A 214 -10.96 -10.80 1.55
CA ASP A 214 -11.74 -11.19 0.35
C ASP A 214 -11.62 -10.20 -0.81
N CYS A 215 -11.38 -8.91 -0.54
CA CYS A 215 -11.06 -7.95 -1.59
C CYS A 215 -9.72 -8.30 -2.26
N PHE A 216 -8.74 -8.71 -1.46
CA PHE A 216 -7.43 -9.15 -1.93
C PHE A 216 -7.52 -10.50 -2.66
N ALA A 217 -8.15 -11.50 -2.03
CA ALA A 217 -8.20 -12.88 -2.49
C ALA A 217 -8.88 -13.01 -3.86
N GLN A 218 -9.95 -12.24 -4.13
CA GLN A 218 -10.56 -12.20 -5.46
C GLN A 218 -9.57 -11.74 -6.53
N ARG A 219 -8.84 -10.64 -6.29
CA ARG A 219 -7.85 -10.13 -7.26
C ARG A 219 -6.70 -11.10 -7.45
N TRP A 220 -6.24 -11.70 -6.35
CA TRP A 220 -5.11 -12.61 -6.41
C TRP A 220 -5.45 -13.91 -7.15
N ARG A 221 -6.66 -14.47 -6.96
CA ARG A 221 -7.15 -15.61 -7.77
C ARG A 221 -7.24 -15.27 -9.26
N ASP A 222 -7.81 -14.11 -9.60
CA ASP A 222 -7.95 -13.70 -11.01
C ASP A 222 -6.60 -13.47 -11.71
N ASN A 223 -5.57 -13.09 -10.94
CA ASN A 223 -4.21 -12.94 -11.43
C ASN A 223 -3.42 -14.26 -11.53
N ARG A 224 -4.03 -15.40 -11.15
CA ARG A 224 -3.48 -16.77 -11.22
C ARG A 224 -4.31 -17.68 -12.13
N PRO A 225 -4.43 -17.34 -13.42
CA PRO A 225 -5.36 -18.01 -14.33
C PRO A 225 -5.04 -19.48 -14.60
N ILE A 226 -3.76 -19.86 -14.52
CA ILE A 226 -3.32 -21.23 -14.75
C ILE A 226 -3.76 -22.10 -13.57
N GLU A 227 -3.51 -21.64 -12.35
CA GLU A 227 -3.90 -22.34 -11.14
C GLU A 227 -5.42 -22.49 -11.03
N GLU A 228 -6.15 -21.41 -11.29
CA GLU A 228 -7.62 -21.43 -11.32
C GLU A 228 -8.15 -22.39 -12.41
N PHE A 229 -7.53 -22.44 -13.59
CA PHE A 229 -7.89 -23.39 -14.63
C PHE A 229 -7.64 -24.85 -14.20
N ILE A 230 -6.48 -25.15 -13.62
CA ILE A 230 -6.13 -26.49 -13.14
C ILE A 230 -7.13 -26.96 -12.08
N ASN A 231 -7.43 -26.10 -11.10
CA ASN A 231 -8.38 -26.42 -10.02
C ASN A 231 -9.77 -26.75 -10.57
N ARG A 232 -10.28 -25.98 -11.54
CA ARG A 232 -11.55 -26.30 -12.21
C ARG A 232 -11.52 -27.62 -12.95
N LYS A 233 -10.45 -27.89 -13.73
CA LYS A 233 -10.33 -29.14 -14.50
C LYS A 233 -10.17 -30.40 -13.66
N LYS A 234 -9.63 -30.26 -12.46
CA LYS A 234 -9.51 -31.35 -11.50
C LYS A 234 -10.72 -31.47 -10.57
N GLU A 235 -11.65 -30.50 -10.62
CA GLU A 235 -12.76 -30.38 -9.65
C GLU A 235 -12.25 -30.34 -8.19
N GLU A 236 -11.03 -29.82 -8.00
CA GLU A 236 -10.36 -29.72 -6.71
C GLU A 236 -10.21 -28.24 -6.33
N ALA A 237 -10.66 -27.88 -5.12
CA ALA A 237 -10.39 -26.56 -4.54
C ALA A 237 -9.06 -26.55 -3.78
N LYS A 238 -7.99 -27.10 -4.38
CA LYS A 238 -6.69 -27.21 -3.71
C LYS A 238 -5.85 -25.95 -3.92
N LEU A 239 -5.17 -25.51 -2.86
CA LEU A 239 -4.16 -24.47 -2.99
C LEU A 239 -2.97 -25.01 -3.79
N LEU A 240 -2.74 -24.45 -4.97
CA LEU A 240 -1.59 -24.76 -5.81
C LEU A 240 -0.42 -23.84 -5.43
N THR A 241 0.42 -24.31 -4.52
CA THR A 241 1.62 -23.59 -4.07
C THR A 241 2.80 -23.91 -4.99
N SER A 242 3.42 -22.89 -5.56
CA SER A 242 4.72 -23.04 -6.22
C SER A 242 5.80 -23.42 -5.20
N PRO A 243 6.83 -24.19 -5.59
CA PRO A 243 8.00 -24.40 -4.74
C PRO A 243 8.62 -23.06 -4.33
N LEU A 244 8.89 -22.89 -3.04
CA LEU A 244 9.44 -21.66 -2.48
C LEU A 244 10.95 -21.82 -2.25
N GLY A 245 11.76 -21.07 -3.00
CA GLY A 245 13.19 -20.96 -2.75
C GLY A 245 13.46 -19.86 -1.71
N PHE A 246 14.13 -20.21 -0.60
CA PHE A 246 14.50 -19.25 0.44
C PHE A 246 15.74 -19.71 1.21
N SER A 247 16.40 -18.77 1.86
CA SER A 247 17.43 -18.99 2.87
C SER A 247 17.05 -18.31 4.18
N GLN A 248 17.75 -18.65 5.26
CA GLN A 248 17.54 -17.96 6.54
C GLN A 248 17.78 -16.45 6.43
N ALA A 249 18.77 -16.02 5.65
CA ALA A 249 19.02 -14.60 5.41
C ALA A 249 17.83 -13.90 4.73
N THR A 250 17.22 -14.50 3.71
CA THR A 250 16.07 -13.90 3.01
C THR A 250 14.83 -13.80 3.92
N ILE A 251 14.62 -14.80 4.79
CA ILE A 251 13.55 -14.79 5.79
C ILE A 251 13.80 -13.63 6.78
N GLN A 252 15.00 -13.58 7.37
CA GLN A 252 15.36 -12.57 8.36
C GLN A 252 15.29 -11.14 7.79
N THR A 253 15.72 -10.92 6.55
CA THR A 253 15.55 -9.63 5.86
C THR A 253 14.08 -9.22 5.81
N THR A 254 13.19 -10.15 5.41
CA THR A 254 11.75 -9.87 5.31
C THR A 254 11.14 -9.57 6.67
N LEU A 255 11.44 -10.39 7.66
CA LEU A 255 10.95 -10.24 9.03
C LEU A 255 11.45 -8.93 9.66
N THR A 256 12.69 -8.52 9.39
CA THR A 256 13.27 -7.27 9.90
C THR A 256 12.61 -6.04 9.29
N ILE A 257 12.35 -6.05 7.98
CA ILE A 257 11.58 -4.98 7.33
C ILE A 257 10.19 -4.91 7.96
N ALA A 258 9.50 -6.05 8.11
CA ALA A 258 8.16 -6.07 8.68
C ALA A 258 8.11 -5.62 10.15
N ALA A 259 9.07 -6.02 10.99
CA ALA A 259 9.19 -5.58 12.38
C ALA A 259 9.38 -4.04 12.46
N THR A 260 10.19 -3.47 11.57
CA THR A 260 10.39 -2.02 11.46
C THR A 260 9.08 -1.30 11.08
N GLU A 261 8.29 -1.88 10.17
CA GLU A 261 7.00 -1.32 9.78
C GLU A 261 5.93 -1.41 10.89
N ILE A 262 5.97 -2.47 11.71
CA ILE A 262 5.10 -2.63 12.89
C ILE A 262 5.51 -1.65 13.98
N PHE A 263 6.82 -1.47 14.22
CA PHE A 263 7.34 -0.44 15.13
C PHE A 263 6.79 0.94 14.76
N LYS A 264 6.89 1.31 13.48
CA LYS A 264 6.29 2.57 12.95
C LYS A 264 4.78 2.62 13.14
N TRP A 265 4.07 1.52 12.87
CA TRP A 265 2.63 1.47 13.10
C TRP A 265 2.27 1.78 14.56
N ILE A 266 3.01 1.20 15.52
CA ILE A 266 2.75 1.38 16.95
C ILE A 266 2.96 2.84 17.35
N ILE A 267 4.12 3.42 17.04
CA ILE A 267 4.52 4.76 17.52
C ILE A 267 3.86 5.92 16.76
N GLN A 268 3.30 5.66 15.57
CA GLN A 268 2.54 6.64 14.79
C GLN A 268 1.02 6.41 14.89
N LYS A 269 0.55 5.40 15.63
CA LYS A 269 -0.85 4.90 15.65
C LYS A 269 -1.43 4.65 14.25
N GLY A 270 -0.60 4.17 13.33
CA GLY A 270 -0.97 3.91 11.95
C GLY A 270 0.24 3.71 11.05
N ASN A 271 0.03 3.10 9.89
CA ASN A 271 1.08 2.96 8.87
C ASN A 271 0.47 3.22 7.49
N PRO A 272 0.51 4.48 6.99
CA PRO A 272 -0.12 4.83 5.72
C PRO A 272 0.53 4.12 4.52
N ARG A 273 1.77 3.63 4.67
CA ARG A 273 2.49 2.94 3.61
C ARG A 273 1.98 1.51 3.41
N LEU A 274 1.48 0.85 4.46
CA LEU A 274 0.98 -0.52 4.41
C LEU A 274 -0.54 -0.63 4.57
N ALA A 275 -1.21 0.40 5.09
CA ALA A 275 -2.67 0.46 5.18
C ALA A 275 -3.28 0.31 3.77
N GLY A 276 -3.87 -0.85 3.49
CA GLY A 276 -4.40 -1.16 2.16
C GLY A 276 -3.34 -1.19 1.04
N ASN A 277 -2.07 -1.47 1.36
CA ASN A 277 -1.01 -1.59 0.38
C ASN A 277 -0.05 -2.74 0.72
N LEU A 278 0.21 -3.58 -0.25
CA LEU A 278 1.15 -4.70 -0.16
C LEU A 278 2.48 -4.26 -0.78
N ILE A 279 3.59 -4.49 -0.07
CA ILE A 279 4.94 -4.31 -0.61
C ILE A 279 5.52 -5.67 -0.94
N THR A 280 6.02 -5.83 -2.17
CA THR A 280 6.89 -6.95 -2.51
C THR A 280 8.35 -6.54 -2.49
N TYR A 281 9.21 -7.42 -2.00
CA TYR A 281 10.66 -7.29 -2.05
C TYR A 281 11.24 -8.52 -2.74
N ASP A 282 11.85 -8.32 -3.91
CA ASP A 282 12.51 -9.37 -4.67
C ASP A 282 13.95 -9.52 -4.21
N HIS A 283 14.26 -10.64 -3.54
CA HIS A 283 15.59 -10.93 -3.00
C HIS A 283 16.64 -11.14 -4.11
N LEU A 284 16.23 -11.41 -5.35
CA LEU A 284 17.15 -11.63 -6.46
C LEU A 284 17.52 -10.32 -7.17
N THR A 285 16.56 -9.40 -7.29
CA THR A 285 16.74 -8.15 -8.04
C THR A 285 16.88 -6.91 -7.15
N LEU A 286 16.68 -7.06 -5.83
CA LEU A 286 16.60 -5.98 -4.84
C LEU A 286 15.49 -4.96 -5.12
N GLN A 287 14.53 -5.30 -5.99
CA GLN A 287 13.43 -4.41 -6.34
C GLN A 287 12.33 -4.44 -5.28
N THR A 288 11.76 -3.27 -5.02
CA THR A 288 10.53 -3.12 -4.24
C THR A 288 9.39 -2.66 -5.13
N GLN A 289 8.21 -3.24 -4.94
CA GLN A 289 7.00 -2.80 -5.64
C GLN A 289 5.84 -2.62 -4.67
N ASN A 290 4.99 -1.62 -4.93
CA ASN A 290 3.77 -1.37 -4.18
C ASN A 290 2.55 -1.91 -4.96
N HIS A 291 1.66 -2.57 -4.24
CA HIS A 291 0.43 -3.15 -4.77
C HIS A 291 -0.74 -2.68 -3.92
N ILE A 292 -1.41 -1.63 -4.39
CA ILE A 292 -2.54 -1.01 -3.68
C ILE A 292 -3.73 -1.98 -3.68
N LEU A 293 -4.27 -2.26 -2.50
CA LEU A 293 -5.48 -3.05 -2.29
C LEU A 293 -6.70 -2.14 -2.39
N VAL A 294 -7.52 -2.37 -3.41
CA VAL A 294 -8.77 -1.63 -3.59
C VAL A 294 -9.87 -2.25 -2.73
N LYS A 295 -10.48 -1.45 -1.83
CA LYS A 295 -11.71 -1.84 -1.14
C LYS A 295 -12.84 -1.96 -2.16
N ARG A 296 -13.40 -3.16 -2.33
CA ARG A 296 -14.48 -3.42 -3.29
C ARG A 296 -15.84 -3.10 -2.64
N PRO A 297 -16.61 -2.12 -3.15
CA PRO A 297 -17.92 -1.78 -2.59
C PRO A 297 -18.91 -2.95 -2.55
N GLN A 298 -18.78 -3.88 -3.51
CA GLN A 298 -19.56 -5.09 -3.68
C GLN A 298 -18.91 -6.34 -3.05
N CYS A 299 -17.88 -6.18 -2.20
CA CYS A 299 -17.28 -7.31 -1.52
C CYS A 299 -18.34 -8.05 -0.67
N PRO A 300 -18.46 -9.39 -0.77
CA PRO A 300 -19.45 -10.14 0.01
C PRO A 300 -19.18 -10.08 1.52
N SER A 301 -17.94 -9.77 1.94
CA SER A 301 -17.54 -9.79 3.36
C SER A 301 -17.51 -8.41 4.00
N CYS A 302 -17.03 -7.37 3.31
CA CYS A 302 -16.91 -6.01 3.86
C CYS A 302 -17.62 -4.91 3.05
N GLY A 303 -18.25 -5.26 1.94
CA GLY A 303 -18.99 -4.35 1.09
C GLY A 303 -20.31 -3.92 1.72
N LYS A 304 -20.76 -2.70 1.42
CA LYS A 304 -22.03 -2.14 1.92
C LYS A 304 -23.03 -1.86 0.80
N VAL A 305 -22.61 -1.96 -0.47
CA VAL A 305 -23.44 -1.58 -1.62
C VAL A 305 -23.76 -2.82 -2.44
N PHE A 306 -24.99 -3.32 -2.26
CA PHE A 306 -25.64 -4.27 -3.16
C PHE A 306 -26.96 -3.64 -3.61
N ASN A 307 -26.90 -2.72 -4.56
CA ASN A 307 -28.13 -2.26 -5.22
C ASN A 307 -28.63 -3.41 -6.09
N LYS A 308 -29.72 -4.05 -5.66
CA LYS A 308 -30.41 -5.09 -6.43
C LYS A 308 -31.24 -4.53 -7.59
N GLN A 309 -31.21 -3.22 -7.79
CA GLN A 309 -31.97 -2.49 -8.80
C GLN A 309 -31.03 -1.54 -9.55
N PRO A 310 -31.21 -1.38 -10.87
CA PRO A 310 -30.37 -0.49 -11.65
C PRO A 310 -30.59 0.95 -11.19
N LEU A 311 -29.50 1.73 -11.12
CA LEU A 311 -29.60 3.17 -10.93
C LEU A 311 -29.93 3.82 -12.28
N PRO A 312 -30.74 4.89 -12.31
CA PRO A 312 -31.07 5.57 -13.55
C PRO A 312 -29.80 6.15 -14.21
N VAL A 313 -29.72 6.07 -15.54
CA VAL A 313 -28.63 6.71 -16.29
C VAL A 313 -28.84 8.22 -16.28
N VAL A 314 -28.02 8.93 -15.50
CA VAL A 314 -28.03 10.39 -15.42
C VAL A 314 -27.02 10.98 -16.40
N LEU A 315 -27.54 11.49 -17.53
CA LEU A 315 -26.73 12.22 -18.51
C LEU A 315 -26.66 13.70 -18.13
N GLY A 316 -25.51 14.33 -18.39
CA GLY A 316 -25.30 15.74 -18.09
C GLY A 316 -24.17 16.33 -18.91
N HIS A 317 -24.11 17.66 -18.98
CA HIS A 317 -23.08 18.38 -19.73
C HIS A 317 -21.67 18.06 -19.19
N ARG A 318 -20.74 17.70 -20.09
CA ARG A 318 -19.32 17.47 -19.80
C ARG A 318 -18.47 18.26 -20.79
N LYS A 319 -17.82 19.33 -20.31
CA LYS A 319 -16.95 20.18 -21.14
C LYS A 319 -15.73 19.39 -21.61
N LYS A 320 -15.49 19.35 -22.93
CA LYS A 320 -14.27 18.78 -23.51
C LYS A 320 -13.08 19.63 -23.06
N SER A 321 -12.13 19.03 -22.34
CA SER A 321 -10.92 19.71 -21.83
C SER A 321 -9.67 19.29 -22.59
N PHE A 322 -9.70 18.12 -23.25
CA PHE A 322 -8.58 17.58 -24.01
C PHE A 322 -9.03 17.13 -25.39
N THR A 323 -8.43 17.74 -26.42
CA THR A 323 -8.76 17.48 -27.85
C THR A 323 -7.52 17.42 -28.75
N ALA A 324 -6.31 17.41 -28.19
CA ALA A 324 -5.06 17.50 -28.95
C ALA A 324 -4.65 16.17 -29.61
N ASP A 325 -5.33 15.07 -29.27
CA ASP A 325 -4.93 13.70 -29.60
C ASP A 325 -5.84 13.03 -30.65
N GLY A 326 -6.72 13.82 -31.28
CA GLY A 326 -7.75 13.37 -32.23
C GLY A 326 -9.01 12.82 -31.56
N GLY A 327 -9.05 12.71 -30.23
CA GLY A 327 -10.24 12.38 -29.45
C GLY A 327 -10.90 13.61 -28.83
N HIS A 328 -12.07 13.40 -28.22
CA HIS A 328 -12.74 14.40 -27.39
C HIS A 328 -12.95 13.84 -25.99
N ARG A 329 -12.15 14.30 -25.02
CA ARG A 329 -12.14 13.76 -23.66
C ARG A 329 -12.34 14.88 -22.62
N PHE A 330 -12.85 14.47 -21.45
CA PHE A 330 -13.02 15.34 -20.28
C PHE A 330 -11.78 15.37 -19.37
N PHE A 331 -10.88 14.39 -19.49
CA PHE A 331 -9.58 14.34 -18.81
C PHE A 331 -8.49 14.04 -19.84
N SER A 332 -7.28 14.49 -19.57
CA SER A 332 -6.10 14.10 -20.35
C SER A 332 -5.72 12.63 -20.10
N PRO A 333 -4.92 12.00 -20.98
CA PRO A 333 -4.41 10.65 -20.74
C PRO A 333 -3.50 10.57 -19.50
N GLU A 334 -2.71 11.62 -19.20
CA GLU A 334 -1.90 11.74 -17.99
C GLU A 334 -2.77 11.74 -16.73
N GLU A 335 -3.83 12.56 -16.71
CA GLU A 335 -4.75 12.65 -15.58
C GLU A 335 -5.47 11.33 -15.34
N THR A 336 -5.89 10.68 -16.42
CA THR A 336 -6.54 9.36 -16.38
C THR A 336 -5.62 8.32 -15.76
N LEU A 337 -4.37 8.22 -16.23
CA LEU A 337 -3.40 7.27 -15.68
C LEU A 337 -3.03 7.62 -14.24
N ARG A 338 -2.71 8.88 -13.92
CA ARG A 338 -2.41 9.31 -12.56
C ARG A 338 -3.50 8.90 -11.57
N LYS A 339 -4.76 9.03 -11.97
CA LYS A 339 -5.91 8.73 -11.12
C LYS A 339 -6.14 7.23 -10.94
N TYR A 340 -5.88 6.38 -11.94
CA TYR A 340 -6.35 4.99 -11.94
C TYR A 340 -5.26 3.92 -12.10
N GLN A 341 -4.01 4.30 -12.38
CA GLN A 341 -2.92 3.35 -12.65
C GLN A 341 -2.58 2.42 -11.49
N TYR A 342 -3.10 2.66 -10.28
CA TYR A 342 -3.00 1.71 -9.16
C TYR A 342 -3.68 0.36 -9.45
N HIS A 343 -4.52 0.28 -10.48
CA HIS A 343 -5.05 -0.98 -11.00
C HIS A 343 -4.05 -1.79 -11.83
N ILE A 344 -2.88 -1.23 -12.13
CA ILE A 344 -1.76 -1.94 -12.79
C ILE A 344 -0.93 -2.64 -11.70
N SER A 345 -1.20 -3.91 -11.49
CA SER A 345 -0.51 -4.73 -10.49
C SER A 345 -0.79 -6.21 -10.78
N PRO A 346 0.24 -7.07 -10.84
CA PRO A 346 0.06 -8.50 -11.06
C PRO A 346 -0.51 -9.24 -9.83
N ILE A 347 -0.72 -8.54 -8.72
CA ILE A 347 -1.22 -9.12 -7.47
C ILE A 347 -2.60 -8.58 -7.12
N THR A 348 -2.69 -7.27 -6.90
CA THR A 348 -3.91 -6.58 -6.43
C THR A 348 -4.67 -5.85 -7.55
N GLY A 349 -4.04 -5.71 -8.72
CA GLY A 349 -4.59 -5.03 -9.87
C GLY A 349 -5.53 -5.91 -10.67
N VAL A 350 -6.16 -5.29 -11.67
CA VAL A 350 -6.92 -5.99 -12.72
C VAL A 350 -6.18 -5.97 -14.06
N VAL A 351 -5.17 -5.11 -14.17
CA VAL A 351 -4.20 -5.08 -15.26
C VAL A 351 -2.88 -5.60 -14.69
N ARG A 352 -2.44 -6.78 -15.09
CA ARG A 352 -1.21 -7.41 -14.56
C ARG A 352 0.05 -6.69 -15.03
N GLU A 353 0.06 -6.27 -16.28
CA GLU A 353 1.19 -5.61 -16.92
C GLU A 353 0.69 -4.66 -18.01
N LEU A 354 1.38 -3.55 -18.21
CA LEU A 354 1.16 -2.64 -19.32
C LEU A 354 2.51 -2.29 -19.94
N ALA A 355 2.83 -2.95 -21.05
CA ALA A 355 4.15 -2.85 -21.69
C ALA A 355 4.05 -2.16 -23.04
N LYS A 356 5.03 -1.30 -23.34
CA LYS A 356 5.18 -0.69 -24.66
C LYS A 356 5.71 -1.74 -25.63
N ILE A 357 5.10 -1.86 -26.79
CA ILE A 357 5.64 -2.69 -27.86
C ILE A 357 6.74 -1.88 -28.57
N PRO A 358 7.97 -2.39 -28.66
CA PRO A 358 9.03 -1.70 -29.37
C PRO A 358 8.65 -1.46 -30.84
N SER A 359 8.75 -0.22 -31.30
CA SER A 359 8.43 0.19 -32.67
C SER A 359 9.25 1.42 -33.09
N GLN A 360 9.33 1.68 -34.40
CA GLN A 360 9.97 2.89 -34.94
C GLN A 360 9.20 4.15 -34.53
N GLY A 361 9.91 5.27 -34.37
CA GLY A 361 9.57 6.38 -33.45
C GLY A 361 8.23 7.11 -33.62
N LEU A 362 7.46 6.85 -34.67
CA LEU A 362 6.13 7.44 -34.88
C LEU A 362 4.98 6.54 -34.43
N LEU A 363 5.26 5.27 -34.12
CA LEU A 363 4.26 4.31 -33.67
C LEU A 363 4.27 4.22 -32.14
N HIS A 364 3.11 4.46 -31.52
CA HIS A 364 2.92 4.25 -30.09
C HIS A 364 1.89 3.16 -29.88
N THR A 365 2.36 1.99 -29.46
CA THR A 365 1.51 0.85 -29.16
C THR A 365 1.89 0.20 -27.84
N TYR A 366 0.87 -0.22 -27.09
CA TYR A 366 1.00 -0.90 -25.82
C TYR A 366 0.23 -2.20 -25.83
N VAL A 367 0.70 -3.18 -25.07
CA VAL A 367 -0.06 -4.38 -24.73
C VAL A 367 -0.38 -4.34 -23.25
N ALA A 368 -1.65 -4.58 -22.92
CA ALA A 368 -2.09 -4.72 -21.55
C ALA A 368 -2.37 -6.20 -21.28
N ARG A 369 -1.62 -6.78 -20.34
CA ARG A 369 -1.85 -8.14 -19.88
C ARG A 369 -2.87 -8.12 -18.75
N HIS A 370 -3.91 -8.91 -18.92
CA HIS A 370 -4.94 -9.15 -17.92
C HIS A 370 -5.56 -10.50 -18.23
N HIS A 371 -6.22 -11.06 -17.23
CA HIS A 371 -6.99 -12.27 -17.39
C HIS A 371 -8.40 -12.04 -16.88
N PHE A 372 -9.34 -12.67 -17.56
CA PHE A 372 -10.71 -12.76 -17.12
C PHE A 372 -11.30 -14.08 -17.61
N ARG A 373 -12.30 -14.54 -16.88
CA ARG A 373 -13.05 -15.74 -17.24
C ARG A 373 -13.74 -15.53 -18.58
N ASN A 374 -13.63 -16.51 -19.45
CA ASN A 374 -14.30 -16.58 -20.74
C ASN A 374 -15.27 -17.77 -20.75
N VAL A 375 -16.18 -17.77 -21.73
CA VAL A 375 -17.14 -18.87 -21.94
C VAL A 375 -16.43 -20.20 -22.24
N PHE A 376 -15.21 -20.16 -22.79
CA PHE A 376 -14.41 -21.36 -23.10
C PHE A 376 -13.43 -21.67 -21.98
N ASP A 377 -13.81 -22.62 -21.14
CA ASP A 377 -12.90 -23.19 -20.16
C ASP A 377 -12.14 -24.38 -20.76
N ASP A 378 -11.28 -24.13 -21.76
CA ASP A 378 -10.41 -25.14 -22.38
C ASP A 378 -8.95 -24.63 -22.51
N LEU A 379 -8.03 -25.54 -22.85
CA LEU A 379 -6.59 -25.23 -22.93
C LEU A 379 -6.26 -24.21 -24.03
N ASP A 380 -6.96 -24.23 -25.16
CA ASP A 380 -6.73 -23.29 -26.26
C ASP A 380 -7.21 -21.89 -25.88
N GLY A 381 -8.34 -21.79 -25.19
CA GLY A 381 -8.87 -20.58 -24.58
C GLY A 381 -7.89 -20.00 -23.58
N LEU A 382 -7.38 -20.81 -22.66
CA LEU A 382 -6.34 -20.39 -21.71
C LEU A 382 -5.11 -19.85 -22.45
N ARG A 383 -4.55 -20.62 -23.40
CA ARG A 383 -3.35 -20.22 -24.17
C ARG A 383 -3.55 -18.89 -24.90
N LYS A 384 -4.71 -18.67 -25.53
CA LYS A 384 -5.04 -17.42 -26.23
C LYS A 384 -5.25 -16.23 -25.30
N ASN A 385 -5.59 -16.45 -24.02
CA ASN A 385 -5.86 -15.39 -23.05
C ASN A 385 -4.67 -15.05 -22.15
N LEU A 386 -3.72 -15.98 -21.93
CA LEU A 386 -2.57 -15.78 -21.03
C LEU A 386 -1.72 -14.56 -21.39
N GLY A 387 -1.60 -14.23 -22.68
CA GLY A 387 -0.80 -13.11 -23.17
C GLY A 387 -1.42 -11.72 -22.98
N GLY A 388 -2.69 -11.63 -22.58
CA GLY A 388 -3.45 -10.37 -22.64
C GLY A 388 -4.07 -10.12 -24.02
N LYS A 389 -5.25 -9.50 -24.04
CA LYS A 389 -6.02 -9.23 -25.27
C LYS A 389 -6.31 -7.76 -25.54
N SER A 390 -5.87 -6.87 -24.66
CA SER A 390 -6.06 -5.42 -24.86
C SER A 390 -4.79 -4.77 -25.38
N SER A 391 -4.97 -3.79 -26.25
CA SER A 391 -3.89 -3.01 -26.82
C SER A 391 -4.19 -1.53 -26.80
N GLY A 392 -3.17 -0.77 -26.42
CA GLY A 392 -3.19 0.68 -26.52
C GLY A 392 -2.63 1.16 -27.83
N LYS A 393 -3.28 2.15 -28.43
CA LYS A 393 -2.77 2.87 -29.59
C LYS A 393 -2.99 4.37 -29.41
N GLY A 394 -2.07 5.17 -29.93
CA GLY A 394 -2.16 6.62 -29.82
C GLY A 394 -1.21 7.35 -30.75
N ARG A 395 -1.51 8.62 -31.00
CA ARG A 395 -0.65 9.60 -31.66
C ARG A 395 0.53 10.01 -30.77
N THR A 396 0.40 9.86 -29.46
CA THR A 396 1.48 10.05 -28.49
C THR A 396 1.65 8.82 -27.62
N ASP A 397 2.83 8.69 -27.01
CA ASP A 397 3.17 7.59 -26.10
C ASP A 397 2.16 7.45 -24.95
N ILE A 398 1.88 8.57 -24.28
CA ILE A 398 0.96 8.62 -23.14
C ILE A 398 -0.48 8.32 -23.53
N GLN A 399 -0.94 8.74 -24.72
CA GLN A 399 -2.26 8.39 -25.23
C GLN A 399 -2.36 6.88 -25.49
N ALA A 400 -1.35 6.29 -26.11
CA ALA A 400 -1.32 4.84 -26.33
C ALA A 400 -1.32 4.06 -25.02
N ARG A 401 -0.52 4.51 -24.03
CA ARG A 401 -0.50 3.91 -22.70
C ARG A 401 -1.87 3.97 -22.02
N ALA A 402 -2.51 5.15 -22.01
CA ALA A 402 -3.84 5.33 -21.44
C ALA A 402 -4.90 4.50 -22.18
N SER A 403 -4.83 4.43 -23.51
CA SER A 403 -5.71 3.60 -24.34
C SER A 403 -5.65 2.13 -23.92
N GLY A 404 -4.44 1.57 -23.79
CA GLY A 404 -4.27 0.15 -23.45
C GLY A 404 -4.72 -0.17 -22.02
N PHE A 405 -4.44 0.75 -21.09
CA PHE A 405 -4.95 0.66 -19.73
C PHE A 405 -6.48 0.67 -19.68
N CYS A 406 -7.11 1.67 -20.31
CA CYS A 406 -8.56 1.82 -20.29
C CYS A 406 -9.28 0.66 -20.99
N GLU A 407 -8.75 0.14 -22.09
CA GLU A 407 -9.33 -1.06 -22.73
C GLU A 407 -9.25 -2.26 -21.78
N ALA A 408 -8.13 -2.47 -21.07
CA ALA A 408 -8.04 -3.57 -20.11
C ALA A 408 -9.05 -3.44 -18.96
N ILE A 409 -9.25 -2.22 -18.44
CA ILE A 409 -10.30 -1.94 -17.44
C ILE A 409 -11.69 -2.22 -18.01
N GLU A 410 -11.99 -1.74 -19.23
CA GLU A 410 -13.27 -1.98 -19.91
C GLU A 410 -13.56 -3.48 -20.04
N ARG A 411 -12.58 -4.26 -20.53
CA ARG A 411 -12.72 -5.71 -20.66
C ARG A 411 -12.99 -6.37 -19.32
N TYR A 412 -12.24 -6.01 -18.27
CA TYR A 412 -12.47 -6.52 -16.92
C TYR A 412 -13.88 -6.17 -16.40
N SER A 413 -14.34 -4.94 -16.61
CA SER A 413 -15.65 -4.49 -16.16
C SER A 413 -16.83 -5.17 -16.88
N GLY A 414 -16.62 -5.72 -18.07
CA GLY A 414 -17.64 -6.48 -18.81
C GLY A 414 -17.73 -7.96 -18.45
N VAL A 415 -16.92 -8.44 -17.50
CA VAL A 415 -16.84 -9.87 -17.14
C VAL A 415 -17.89 -10.18 -16.08
N PHE A 416 -18.66 -11.23 -16.34
CA PHE A 416 -19.64 -11.76 -15.40
C PHE A 416 -18.97 -12.27 -14.11
N GLN A 417 -19.31 -11.65 -12.98
CA GLN A 417 -18.80 -11.95 -11.64
C GLN A 417 -19.83 -12.70 -10.77
N GLY A 418 -21.11 -12.71 -11.17
CA GLY A 418 -22.21 -13.37 -10.47
C GLY A 418 -23.06 -12.44 -9.60
N ASP A 419 -22.63 -11.19 -9.43
CA ASP A 419 -23.31 -10.14 -8.66
C ASP A 419 -24.05 -9.12 -9.56
N GLU A 420 -24.08 -9.35 -10.88
CA GLU A 420 -24.85 -8.55 -11.81
C GLU A 420 -26.36 -8.60 -11.52
N ILE A 421 -27.04 -7.47 -11.71
CA ILE A 421 -28.49 -7.34 -11.54
C ILE A 421 -29.20 -8.16 -12.61
N ARG A 422 -29.99 -9.14 -12.17
CA ARG A 422 -30.65 -10.12 -13.04
C ARG A 422 -32.07 -10.40 -12.55
N GLU A 423 -32.95 -10.70 -13.50
CA GLU A 423 -34.31 -11.17 -13.30
C GLU A 423 -34.50 -12.48 -14.07
N GLN A 424 -35.13 -13.49 -13.44
CA GLN A 424 -35.39 -14.77 -14.10
C GLN A 424 -36.74 -14.78 -14.78
N GLY A 425 -36.78 -15.18 -16.05
CA GLY A 425 -38.02 -15.33 -16.81
C GLY A 425 -37.80 -15.96 -18.18
N SER A 426 -38.89 -16.44 -18.78
CA SER A 426 -38.91 -16.81 -20.20
C SER A 426 -39.25 -15.58 -21.05
N TYR A 427 -38.84 -15.60 -22.32
CA TYR A 427 -39.15 -14.48 -23.23
C TYR A 427 -40.65 -14.31 -23.42
N GLU A 428 -41.39 -15.43 -23.55
CA GLU A 428 -42.86 -15.41 -23.68
C GLU A 428 -43.54 -14.65 -22.53
N LYS A 429 -42.99 -14.74 -21.30
CA LYS A 429 -43.53 -14.05 -20.12
C LYS A 429 -43.08 -12.60 -19.99
N LEU A 430 -41.98 -12.24 -20.63
CA LEU A 430 -41.34 -10.92 -20.52
C LEU A 430 -41.41 -10.11 -21.81
N VAL A 431 -42.18 -10.55 -22.81
CA VAL A 431 -42.18 -10.02 -24.18
C VAL A 431 -42.26 -8.49 -24.28
N GLU A 432 -43.02 -7.83 -23.39
CA GLU A 432 -43.17 -6.36 -23.39
C GLU A 432 -41.92 -5.62 -22.89
N LYS A 433 -41.03 -6.29 -22.16
CA LYS A 433 -39.83 -5.73 -21.52
C LYS A 433 -38.52 -6.30 -22.05
N ALA A 434 -38.57 -7.48 -22.66
CA ALA A 434 -37.41 -8.23 -23.11
C ALA A 434 -37.06 -7.92 -24.58
N ILE A 435 -35.78 -7.89 -24.90
CA ILE A 435 -35.27 -7.78 -26.28
C ILE A 435 -34.85 -9.19 -26.71
N HIS A 436 -35.48 -9.74 -27.74
CA HIS A 436 -35.13 -11.08 -28.24
C HIS A 436 -33.64 -11.10 -28.67
N PRO A 437 -32.80 -12.06 -28.23
CA PRO A 437 -31.36 -12.03 -28.49
C PRO A 437 -30.97 -11.89 -29.97
N ASN A 438 -31.73 -12.53 -30.88
CA ASN A 438 -31.44 -12.42 -32.32
C ASN A 438 -31.78 -11.05 -32.93
N GLN A 439 -32.54 -10.18 -32.25
CA GLN A 439 -32.65 -8.77 -32.66
C GLN A 439 -31.31 -8.03 -32.50
N CYS A 440 -30.45 -8.52 -31.60
CA CYS A 440 -29.09 -8.00 -31.40
C CYS A 440 -28.05 -8.76 -32.23
N MET A 441 -28.18 -10.09 -32.37
CA MET A 441 -27.19 -10.92 -33.07
C MET A 441 -27.36 -10.93 -34.60
N ILE A 442 -28.60 -10.79 -35.09
CA ILE A 442 -28.94 -10.64 -36.51
C ILE A 442 -28.43 -11.82 -37.36
N PHE A 443 -28.52 -13.05 -36.85
CA PHE A 443 -28.31 -14.25 -37.65
C PHE A 443 -29.55 -14.53 -38.52
N SER A 444 -29.33 -14.86 -39.79
CA SER A 444 -30.40 -15.26 -40.71
C SER A 444 -30.93 -16.66 -40.39
N GLU A 445 -32.14 -16.94 -40.85
CA GLU A 445 -32.74 -18.26 -40.74
C GLU A 445 -31.87 -19.33 -41.42
N GLU A 446 -31.32 -19.03 -42.59
CA GLU A 446 -30.40 -19.91 -43.32
C GLU A 446 -29.14 -20.23 -42.50
N GLN A 447 -28.58 -19.24 -41.78
CA GLN A 447 -27.43 -19.45 -40.91
C GLN A 447 -27.77 -20.39 -39.75
N TYR A 448 -28.97 -20.27 -39.16
CA TYR A 448 -29.41 -21.18 -38.11
C TYR A 448 -29.62 -22.60 -38.62
N GLN A 449 -30.24 -22.76 -39.79
CA GLN A 449 -30.47 -24.07 -40.42
C GLN A 449 -29.14 -24.78 -40.74
N ASN A 450 -28.17 -24.05 -41.27
CA ASN A 450 -26.87 -24.60 -41.68
C ASN A 450 -25.78 -24.51 -40.58
N ARG A 451 -26.15 -24.16 -39.34
CA ARG A 451 -25.19 -23.85 -38.25
C ARG A 451 -24.16 -24.95 -37.99
N LYS A 452 -24.57 -26.23 -38.10
CA LYS A 452 -23.71 -27.36 -37.74
C LYS A 452 -22.55 -27.47 -38.71
N GLU A 453 -22.83 -27.43 -40.00
CA GLU A 453 -21.83 -27.46 -41.08
C GLU A 453 -20.96 -26.21 -41.03
N TRP A 454 -21.59 -25.03 -40.93
CA TRP A 454 -20.89 -23.75 -40.81
C TRP A 454 -19.90 -23.74 -39.64
N ASN A 455 -20.32 -24.17 -38.45
CA ASN A 455 -19.49 -24.13 -37.25
C ASN A 455 -18.35 -25.16 -37.26
N VAL A 456 -18.43 -26.20 -38.08
CA VAL A 456 -17.34 -27.17 -38.28
C VAL A 456 -16.25 -26.56 -39.16
N GLU A 457 -16.63 -25.90 -40.25
CA GLU A 457 -15.67 -25.28 -41.17
C GLU A 457 -15.10 -23.96 -40.63
N CYS A 458 -15.90 -23.23 -39.83
CA CYS A 458 -15.53 -21.93 -39.33
C CYS A 458 -14.49 -22.01 -38.19
N LYS A 459 -13.26 -21.58 -38.50
CA LYS A 459 -12.14 -21.55 -37.54
C LYS A 459 -12.21 -20.41 -36.54
N GLY A 460 -12.94 -19.33 -36.84
CA GLY A 460 -13.01 -18.14 -36.00
C GLY A 460 -14.22 -18.13 -35.08
N TRP A 461 -14.01 -17.76 -33.80
CA TRP A 461 -15.09 -17.76 -32.81
C TRP A 461 -16.19 -16.74 -33.13
N PHE A 462 -15.82 -15.55 -33.59
CA PHE A 462 -16.76 -14.45 -33.82
C PHE A 462 -17.77 -14.72 -34.95
N GLN A 463 -17.52 -15.74 -35.77
CA GLN A 463 -18.41 -16.13 -36.86
C GLN A 463 -19.20 -17.41 -36.56
N LYS A 464 -19.09 -17.98 -35.34
CA LYS A 464 -19.88 -19.16 -34.98
C LYS A 464 -21.34 -18.77 -34.76
N VAL A 465 -22.25 -19.56 -35.34
CA VAL A 465 -23.70 -19.40 -35.20
C VAL A 465 -24.17 -20.14 -33.93
N PRO A 466 -24.81 -19.47 -32.97
CA PRO A 466 -25.30 -20.10 -31.74
C PRO A 466 -26.47 -21.05 -32.02
N GLU A 467 -27.00 -21.69 -30.99
CA GLU A 467 -28.30 -22.37 -31.09
C GLU A 467 -29.43 -21.33 -31.20
N PRO A 468 -30.52 -21.66 -31.92
CA PRO A 468 -31.74 -20.84 -31.86
C PRO A 468 -32.18 -20.64 -30.42
N PHE A 469 -32.65 -19.43 -30.12
CA PHE A 469 -33.08 -19.08 -28.77
C PHE A 469 -34.43 -19.75 -28.46
N ASP A 470 -34.47 -20.55 -27.40
CA ASP A 470 -35.71 -21.16 -26.89
C ASP A 470 -36.48 -20.14 -26.06
N GLU A 471 -37.54 -19.58 -26.64
CA GLU A 471 -38.36 -18.53 -26.02
C GLU A 471 -39.11 -19.00 -24.76
N THR A 472 -39.30 -20.31 -24.59
CA THR A 472 -39.99 -20.92 -23.43
C THR A 472 -39.07 -21.11 -22.23
N ARG A 473 -37.75 -21.16 -22.46
CA ARG A 473 -36.75 -21.43 -21.43
C ARG A 473 -36.63 -20.26 -20.46
N VAL A 474 -36.64 -20.56 -19.16
CA VAL A 474 -36.32 -19.57 -18.12
C VAL A 474 -34.81 -19.32 -18.13
N ILE A 475 -34.44 -18.05 -18.34
CA ILE A 475 -33.05 -17.58 -18.32
C ILE A 475 -32.93 -16.31 -17.46
N ASP A 476 -31.70 -15.88 -17.23
CA ASP A 476 -31.41 -14.60 -16.59
C ASP A 476 -31.48 -13.46 -17.62
N TRP A 477 -32.23 -12.41 -17.29
CA TRP A 477 -32.34 -11.16 -18.04
C TRP A 477 -31.72 -10.01 -17.22
N THR A 478 -30.91 -9.17 -17.86
CA THR A 478 -30.37 -7.95 -17.23
C THR A 478 -31.32 -6.78 -17.47
N GLN A 479 -31.72 -6.10 -16.40
CA GLN A 479 -32.62 -4.94 -16.48
C GLN A 479 -31.93 -3.71 -17.08
N LYS A 480 -32.71 -2.91 -17.81
CA LYS A 480 -32.27 -1.66 -18.46
C LYS A 480 -32.36 -0.47 -17.51
#